data_AF-A0A4Z0NPZ1-F1
#
_entry.id   AF-A0A4Z0NPZ1-F1
#
_cell.length_a   1.000
_cell.length_b   1.000
_cell.length_c   1.000
_cell.angle_alpha   90.00
_cell.angle_beta   90.00
_cell.angle_gamma   90.00
#
_symmetry.space_group_name_H-M   'P 1'
#
loop_
_entity.id
_entity.type
_entity.pdbx_description
1 polymer ?
#
loop_
_entity_poly.entity_id
_entity_poly.type
_entity_poly.pdbx_seq_one_letter_code
_entity_poly.pdbx_strand_id
1 'polypeptide(L)'
;MSGIDFMFVERRRVHVYRLPDRLTHGYCFGGGHPIAFQNVDWFDVPAGEDRGHLVSFIKEKPYYRPDARFLVLGDVPELTFVVEREARV
;
A
#
# COMPACT_ATOMS: atom_id res chain seq x y z
N MET A 1 -24.54 13.25 -14.39
CA MET A 1 -23.78 13.39 -13.13
C MET A 1 -23.01 14.70 -13.20
N SER A 2 -23.55 15.74 -12.55
CA SER A 2 -23.05 17.12 -12.60
C SER A 2 -21.75 17.24 -11.80
N GLY A 3 -20.76 17.95 -12.35
CA GLY A 3 -19.40 18.12 -11.80
C GLY A 3 -19.27 18.90 -10.48
N ILE A 4 -20.27 18.84 -9.60
CA ILE A 4 -20.29 19.52 -8.30
C ILE A 4 -19.92 18.53 -7.16
N ASP A 5 -20.10 17.22 -7.33
CA ASP A 5 -19.79 16.21 -6.29
C ASP A 5 -18.29 16.00 -6.03
N PHE A 6 -17.39 16.42 -6.94
CA PHE A 6 -15.95 16.18 -6.78
C PHE A 6 -15.25 17.14 -5.82
N MET A 7 -15.87 18.25 -5.41
CA MET A 7 -15.21 19.29 -4.60
C MET A 7 -15.18 19.00 -3.09
N PHE A 8 -15.96 18.02 -2.60
CA PHE A 8 -16.08 17.73 -1.16
C PHE A 8 -15.82 16.27 -0.78
N VAL A 9 -15.20 15.49 -1.68
CA VAL A 9 -14.78 14.14 -1.30
C VAL A 9 -13.56 14.28 -0.40
N GLU A 10 -13.75 13.98 0.89
CA GLU A 10 -12.65 13.88 1.85
C GLU A 10 -11.54 13.01 1.24
N ARG A 11 -10.29 13.42 1.37
CA ARG A 11 -9.15 12.68 0.83
C ARG A 11 -8.30 12.09 1.94
N ARG A 12 -7.79 10.89 1.70
CA ARG A 12 -6.93 10.15 2.62
C ARG A 12 -5.56 9.99 1.97
N ARG A 13 -4.50 10.25 2.73
CA ARG A 13 -3.13 10.02 2.26
C ARG A 13 -2.83 8.53 2.32
N VAL A 14 -2.21 8.02 1.27
CA VAL A 14 -1.68 6.66 1.19
C VAL A 14 -0.22 6.72 0.81
N HIS A 15 0.59 5.89 1.47
CA HIS A 15 1.97 5.61 1.13
C HIS A 15 2.12 4.15 0.71
N VAL A 16 2.87 3.90 -0.37
CA VAL A 16 3.16 2.55 -0.84
C VAL A 16 4.63 2.25 -0.58
N TYR A 17 4.88 1.16 0.13
CA TYR A 17 6.21 0.69 0.46
C TYR A 17 6.47 -0.68 -0.14
N ARG A 18 7.58 -0.87 -0.84
CA ARG A 18 8.05 -2.20 -1.21
C ARG A 18 8.67 -2.87 0.03
N LEU A 19 8.18 -4.06 0.35
CA LEU A 19 8.74 -4.90 1.42
C LEU A 19 10.02 -5.58 0.93
N PRO A 20 10.96 -5.90 1.85
CA PRO A 20 12.09 -6.74 1.52
C PRO A 20 11.63 -8.18 1.18
N ASP A 21 12.42 -8.83 0.34
CA ASP A 21 12.17 -10.21 -0.09
C ASP A 21 12.16 -11.19 1.09
N ARG A 22 12.91 -10.87 2.15
CA ARG A 22 12.95 -11.63 3.41
C ARG A 22 12.64 -10.68 4.57
N LEU A 23 11.66 -11.07 5.37
CA LEU A 23 11.46 -10.44 6.67
C LEU A 23 12.45 -11.05 7.65
N THR A 24 12.86 -10.29 8.67
CA THR A 24 13.66 -10.84 9.76
C THR A 24 12.83 -11.86 10.53
N HIS A 25 13.38 -13.07 10.72
CA HIS A 25 12.77 -14.13 11.52
C HIS A 25 13.53 -14.24 12.86
N GLY A 26 12.81 -14.44 13.98
CA GLY A 26 13.41 -14.62 15.30
C GLY A 26 12.63 -13.94 16.43
N TYR A 27 13.02 -14.21 17.68
CA TYR A 27 12.46 -13.56 18.88
C TYR A 27 13.06 -12.17 19.08
N CYS A 28 12.21 -11.14 19.21
CA CYS A 28 12.65 -9.77 19.49
C CYS A 28 12.69 -9.48 21.00
N PHE A 29 13.68 -10.00 21.74
CA PHE A 29 13.95 -9.54 23.10
C PHE A 29 14.72 -8.21 23.04
N GLY A 30 14.16 -7.13 23.59
CA GLY A 30 14.94 -5.91 23.90
C GLY A 30 15.00 -4.79 22.85
N GLY A 31 14.05 -4.70 21.90
CA GLY A 31 13.92 -3.49 21.06
C GLY A 31 13.62 -3.69 19.58
N GLY A 32 13.45 -4.93 19.12
CA GLY A 32 13.15 -5.24 17.72
C GLY A 32 14.37 -5.16 16.79
N HIS A 33 14.24 -5.73 15.59
CA HIS A 33 15.24 -5.59 14.54
C HIS A 33 14.75 -4.59 13.49
N PRO A 34 15.54 -3.54 13.17
CA PRO A 34 15.13 -2.59 12.14
C PRO A 34 15.05 -3.30 10.79
N ILE A 35 13.94 -3.06 10.07
CA ILE A 35 13.77 -3.49 8.69
C ILE A 35 13.56 -2.23 7.85
N ALA A 36 14.34 -2.10 6.78
CA ALA A 36 14.18 -0.99 5.84
C ALA A 36 13.09 -1.32 4.83
N PHE A 37 12.10 -0.44 4.71
CA PHE A 37 11.09 -0.47 3.66
C PHE A 37 11.41 0.63 2.65
N GLN A 38 11.21 0.37 1.36
CA GLN A 38 11.41 1.38 0.33
C GLN A 38 10.07 2.03 0.01
N ASN A 39 9.89 3.32 0.30
CA ASN A 39 8.73 4.06 -0.20
C ASN A 39 8.86 4.20 -1.73
N VAL A 40 7.87 3.71 -2.47
CA VAL A 40 7.86 3.69 -3.94
C VAL A 40 6.81 4.62 -4.53
N ASP A 41 5.80 5.02 -3.74
CA ASP A 41 4.78 5.98 -4.15
C ASP A 41 4.07 6.61 -2.93
N TRP A 42 3.39 7.72 -3.18
CA TRP A 42 2.41 8.34 -2.28
C TRP A 42 1.37 9.12 -3.08
N PHE A 43 0.12 9.05 -2.65
CA PHE A 43 -0.98 9.75 -3.31
C PHE A 43 -2.19 9.91 -2.40
N ASP A 44 -3.13 10.75 -2.82
CA ASP A 44 -4.39 10.97 -2.12
C ASP A 44 -5.51 10.18 -2.79
N VAL A 45 -6.29 9.44 -2.01
CA VAL A 45 -7.47 8.68 -2.47
C VAL A 45 -8.75 9.28 -1.90
N PRO A 46 -9.89 9.18 -2.60
CA PRO A 46 -11.18 9.56 -2.02
C PRO A 46 -11.52 8.73 -0.77
N ALA A 47 -12.22 9.34 0.18
CA ALA A 47 -12.81 8.63 1.30
C ALA A 47 -13.84 7.63 0.78
N GLY A 48 -13.67 6.35 1.13
CA GLY A 48 -14.44 5.24 0.58
C GLY A 48 -13.81 4.54 -0.62
N GLU A 49 -12.54 4.85 -0.95
CA GLU A 49 -11.77 4.06 -1.92
C GLU A 49 -11.78 2.57 -1.55
N ASP A 50 -12.05 1.72 -2.53
CA ASP A 50 -12.09 0.28 -2.34
C ASP A 50 -10.69 -0.34 -2.43
N ARG A 51 -10.43 -1.35 -1.61
CA ARG A 51 -9.16 -2.07 -1.59
C ARG A 51 -8.85 -2.69 -2.95
N GLY A 52 -9.84 -3.28 -3.63
CA GLY A 52 -9.65 -3.93 -4.93
C GLY A 52 -9.25 -2.93 -6.01
N HIS A 53 -9.93 -1.79 -6.07
CA HIS A 53 -9.56 -0.68 -6.95
C HIS A 53 -8.14 -0.18 -6.67
N LEU A 54 -7.79 0.05 -5.41
CA LEU A 54 -6.48 0.52 -5.02
C LEU A 54 -5.37 -0.48 -5.38
N VAL A 55 -5.62 -1.79 -5.23
CA VAL A 55 -4.71 -2.84 -5.69
C VAL A 55 -4.51 -2.78 -7.20
N SER A 56 -5.59 -2.73 -7.99
CA SER A 56 -5.51 -2.64 -9.45
C SER A 56 -4.72 -1.40 -9.89
N PHE A 57 -5.00 -0.24 -9.29
CA PHE A 57 -4.27 1.00 -9.53
C PHE A 57 -2.77 0.88 -9.25
N ILE A 58 -2.39 0.23 -8.15
CA ILE A 58 -0.98 -0.02 -7.81
C ILE A 58 -0.32 -0.96 -8.84
N LYS A 59 -1.03 -1.99 -9.32
CA LYS A 59 -0.52 -2.95 -10.31
C LYS A 59 -0.21 -2.31 -11.68
N GLU A 60 -0.87 -1.21 -12.00
CA GLU A 60 -0.64 -0.44 -13.24
C GLU A 60 0.60 0.48 -13.17
N LYS A 61 1.21 0.62 -11.99
CA LYS A 61 2.33 1.55 -11.80
C LYS A 61 3.66 1.00 -12.30
N PRO A 62 4.58 1.86 -12.80
CA PRO A 62 5.89 1.41 -13.28
C PRO A 62 6.78 0.72 -12.24
N TYR A 63 6.57 0.99 -10.95
CA TYR A 63 7.31 0.36 -9.87
C TYR A 63 6.78 -1.02 -9.48
N TYR A 64 5.57 -1.39 -9.95
CA TYR A 64 4.96 -2.66 -9.58
C TYR A 64 5.78 -3.81 -10.14
N ARG A 65 5.95 -4.83 -9.30
CA ARG A 65 6.58 -6.08 -9.69
C ARG A 65 5.76 -7.25 -9.13
N PRO A 66 5.35 -8.22 -9.96
CA PRO A 66 4.51 -9.33 -9.51
C PRO A 66 5.22 -10.27 -8.52
N ASP A 67 6.56 -10.25 -8.48
CA ASP A 67 7.38 -11.03 -7.54
C ASP A 67 7.61 -10.34 -6.19
N ALA A 68 7.22 -9.06 -6.05
CA ALA A 68 7.41 -8.27 -4.84
C ALA A 68 6.13 -8.19 -4.00
N ARG A 69 6.30 -7.82 -2.72
CA ARG A 69 5.19 -7.47 -1.82
C ARG A 69 5.22 -5.97 -1.55
N PHE A 70 4.04 -5.37 -1.38
CA PHE A 70 3.90 -3.95 -1.10
C PHE A 70 3.01 -3.72 0.13
N LEU A 71 3.46 -2.90 1.08
CA LEU A 71 2.64 -2.39 2.17
C LEU A 71 2.01 -1.09 1.69
N VAL A 72 0.69 -1.08 1.66
CA VAL A 72 -0.12 0.12 1.54
C VAL A 72 -0.39 0.60 2.96
N LEU A 73 -0.01 1.83 3.26
CA LEU A 73 -0.20 2.45 4.57
C LEU A 73 -1.04 3.71 4.37
N GLY A 74 -2.27 3.69 4.87
CA GLY A 74 -3.16 4.83 4.88
C GLY A 74 -3.44 5.34 6.30
N ASP A 75 -4.02 6.53 6.40
CA ASP A 75 -4.35 7.16 7.69
C ASP A 75 -5.46 6.43 8.47
N VAL A 76 -6.14 5.46 7.84
CA VAL A 76 -7.18 4.63 8.45
C VAL A 76 -6.87 3.13 8.26
N PRO A 77 -7.30 2.25 9.18
CA PRO A 77 -6.98 0.82 9.12
C PRO A 77 -7.42 0.13 7.83
N GLU A 78 -8.53 0.54 7.23
CA GLU A 78 -9.10 -0.05 6.02
C GLU A 78 -8.22 0.18 4.79
N LEU A 79 -7.42 1.25 4.79
CA LEU A 79 -6.44 1.58 3.76
C LEU A 79 -5.04 1.06 4.10
N THR A 80 -4.89 0.26 5.15
CA THR A 80 -3.62 -0.35 5.55
C THR A 80 -3.63 -1.85 5.29
N PHE A 81 -2.92 -2.30 4.26
CA PHE A 81 -2.89 -3.70 3.88
C PHE A 81 -1.64 -4.05 3.06
N VAL A 82 -1.38 -5.36 2.93
CA VAL A 82 -0.32 -5.88 2.06
C VAL A 82 -0.92 -6.31 0.72
N VAL A 83 -0.28 -5.88 -0.37
CA VAL A 83 -0.40 -6.47 -1.70
C VAL A 83 0.60 -7.61 -1.77
N GLU A 84 0.09 -8.84 -1.82
CA GLU A 84 0.93 -10.03 -1.92
C GLU A 84 1.47 -10.23 -3.32
N ARG A 85 2.60 -10.93 -3.40
CA ARG A 85 3.17 -11.41 -4.66
C ARG A 85 2.18 -12.34 -5.37
N GLU A 86 2.23 -12.35 -6.70
CA GLU A 86 1.45 -13.28 -7.50
C GLU A 86 2.02 -14.69 -7.36
N ALA A 87 1.13 -15.69 -7.24
CA ALA A 87 1.56 -17.08 -7.18
C ALA A 87 2.25 -17.46 -8.50
N ARG A 88 3.40 -18.13 -8.42
CA ARG A 88 3.98 -18.77 -9.61
C ARG A 88 3.05 -19.91 -10.01
N VAL A 89 2.43 -19.78 -11.18
CA VAL A 89 1.72 -20.88 -11.88
C VAL A 89 2.74 -21.88 -12.40
#